data_AF-A0A2N2FDW1-F1
#
_entry.id   AF-A0A2N2FDW1-F1
#
_cell.length_a   1.000
_cell.length_b   1.000
_cell.length_c   1.000
_cell.angle_alpha   90.00
_cell.angle_beta   90.00
_cell.angle_gamma   90.00
#
_symmetry.space_group_name_H-M   'P 1'
#
loop_
_entity.id
_entity.type
_entity.pdbx_description
1 polymer ?
#
loop_
_entity_poly.entity_id
_entity_poly.type
_entity_poly.pdbx_seq_one_letter_code
_entity_poly.pdbx_strand_id
1 'polypeptide(L)'
;MSNLKLPDYRLKQKLLYIDKVNPGTLQNYGDLYLEEGQLSDALDFYLKANNNDGLQKIKEAALNSGDAMLFSQAAKALNMELKPDDWEAIGKKAIEFKKYFFAQHALEKANNEELLSSLKKIIQKEVDSKSA
;
A
#
# COMPACT_ATOMS: atom_id res chain seq x y z
N MET A 1 8.71 -3.44 24.82
CA MET A 1 8.35 -4.40 23.76
C MET A 1 7.10 -5.14 24.21
N SER A 2 6.01 -5.01 23.47
CA SER A 2 4.77 -5.74 23.70
C SER A 2 4.95 -7.19 23.25
N ASN A 3 4.71 -8.16 24.13
CA ASN A 3 4.65 -9.61 23.80
C ASN A 3 3.39 -9.99 22.98
N LEU A 4 2.94 -9.09 22.10
CA LEU A 4 1.77 -9.30 21.26
C LEU A 4 2.14 -10.25 20.11
N LYS A 5 1.23 -11.15 19.79
CA LYS A 5 1.31 -12.00 18.61
C LYS A 5 0.27 -11.53 17.60
N LEU A 6 0.51 -11.80 16.32
CA LEU A 6 -0.48 -11.50 15.29
C LEU A 6 -1.79 -12.20 15.63
N PRO A 7 -2.92 -11.46 15.65
CA PRO A 7 -4.21 -12.04 15.97
C PRO A 7 -4.64 -12.97 14.84
N ASP A 8 -5.34 -14.06 15.20
CA ASP A 8 -6.07 -14.83 14.21
C ASP A 8 -7.21 -14.02 13.58
N TYR A 9 -7.81 -14.54 12.51
CA TYR A 9 -8.88 -13.83 11.80
C TYR A 9 -10.04 -13.39 12.71
N ARG A 10 -10.46 -14.24 13.65
CA ARG A 10 -11.59 -13.96 14.55
C ARG A 10 -11.23 -12.86 15.54
N LEU A 11 -10.04 -12.91 16.10
CA LEU A 11 -9.54 -11.92 17.02
C LEU A 11 -9.32 -10.57 16.32
N LYS A 12 -8.76 -10.56 15.10
CA LYS A 12 -8.62 -9.35 14.27
C LYS A 12 -9.97 -8.67 14.05
N GLN A 13 -11.00 -9.43 13.63
CA GLN A 13 -12.35 -8.90 13.43
C GLN A 13 -12.94 -8.29 14.70
N LYS A 14 -12.73 -8.95 15.85
CA LYS A 14 -13.16 -8.40 17.13
C LYS A 14 -12.49 -7.07 17.44
N LEU A 15 -11.16 -7.01 17.31
CA LEU A 15 -10.37 -5.83 17.64
C LEU A 15 -10.72 -4.62 16.77
N LEU A 16 -10.94 -4.82 15.47
CA LEU A 16 -11.18 -3.73 14.52
C LEU A 16 -12.64 -3.25 14.51
N TYR A 17 -13.60 -4.15 14.71
CA TYR A 17 -15.00 -3.85 14.38
C TYR A 17 -16.03 -4.13 15.48
N ILE A 18 -15.73 -5.00 16.45
CA ILE A 18 -16.71 -5.42 17.46
C ILE A 18 -16.45 -4.74 18.80
N ASP A 19 -15.23 -4.87 19.31
CA ASP A 19 -14.86 -4.40 20.63
C ASP A 19 -14.45 -2.92 20.59
N LYS A 20 -14.75 -2.20 21.67
CA LYS A 20 -14.22 -0.85 21.87
C LYS A 20 -12.80 -0.94 22.42
N VAL A 21 -11.85 -1.17 21.51
CA VAL A 21 -10.43 -1.22 21.83
C VAL A 21 -9.87 0.20 21.92
N ASN A 22 -8.99 0.45 22.88
CA ASN A 22 -8.35 1.76 22.99
C ASN A 22 -7.36 1.98 21.81
N PRO A 23 -7.11 3.25 21.41
CA PRO A 23 -6.23 3.55 20.28
C PRO A 23 -4.79 3.05 20.43
N GLY A 24 -4.23 3.05 21.65
CA GLY A 24 -2.86 2.59 21.89
C GLY A 24 -2.67 1.09 21.64
N THR A 25 -3.64 0.26 22.00
CA THR A 25 -3.62 -1.16 21.70
C THR A 25 -3.75 -1.41 20.20
N LEU A 26 -4.60 -0.66 19.50
CA LEU A 26 -4.74 -0.74 18.05
C LEU A 26 -3.43 -0.34 17.34
N GLN A 27 -2.78 0.73 17.83
CA GLN A 27 -1.45 1.12 17.35
C GLN A 27 -0.43 -0.01 17.52
N ASN A 28 -0.36 -0.64 18.70
CA ASN A 28 0.59 -1.73 18.94
C ASN A 28 0.37 -2.92 17.99
N TYR A 29 -0.88 -3.23 17.62
CA TYR A 29 -1.15 -4.23 16.58
C TYR A 29 -0.75 -3.73 15.19
N GLY A 30 -1.01 -2.47 14.87
CA GLY A 30 -0.53 -1.85 13.63
C GLY A 30 0.99 -1.92 13.48
N ASP A 31 1.73 -1.63 14.55
CA ASP A 31 3.19 -1.75 14.62
C ASP A 31 3.63 -3.20 14.39
N LEU A 32 2.97 -4.17 15.02
CA LEU A 32 3.27 -5.59 14.84
C LEU A 32 3.02 -6.08 13.40
N TYR A 33 1.90 -5.70 12.78
CA TYR A 33 1.63 -6.03 11.38
C TYR A 33 2.62 -5.36 10.43
N LEU A 34 3.07 -4.14 10.74
CA LEU A 34 4.07 -3.43 9.97
C LEU A 34 5.44 -4.13 10.04
N GLU A 35 5.87 -4.55 11.23
CA GLU A 35 7.13 -5.31 11.44
C GLU A 35 7.14 -6.63 10.65
N GLU A 36 5.99 -7.29 10.55
CA GLU A 36 5.80 -8.53 9.78
C GLU A 36 5.58 -8.30 8.27
N GLY A 37 5.64 -7.04 7.80
CA GLY A 37 5.46 -6.67 6.39
C GLY A 37 4.02 -6.82 5.87
N GLN A 38 3.04 -7.03 6.77
CA GLN A 38 1.62 -7.15 6.44
C GLN A 38 0.96 -5.77 6.38
N LEU A 39 1.36 -4.97 5.39
CA LEU A 39 1.07 -3.54 5.33
C LEU A 39 -0.43 -3.20 5.23
N SER A 40 -1.22 -4.01 4.52
CA SER A 40 -2.68 -3.81 4.43
C SER A 40 -3.37 -3.94 5.79
N ASP A 41 -2.93 -4.90 6.60
CA ASP A 41 -3.48 -5.11 7.93
C ASP A 41 -3.03 -4.00 8.89
N ALA A 42 -1.77 -3.60 8.79
CA ALA A 42 -1.25 -2.46 9.55
C ALA A 42 -2.03 -1.17 9.25
N LEU A 43 -2.38 -0.92 7.97
CA LEU A 43 -3.22 0.21 7.56
C LEU A 43 -4.56 0.22 8.30
N ASP A 44 -5.27 -0.92 8.34
CA ASP A 44 -6.58 -1.02 9.01
C ASP A 44 -6.48 -0.67 10.49
N PHE A 45 -5.45 -1.17 11.17
CA PHE A 45 -5.21 -0.87 12.58
C PHE A 45 -4.86 0.60 12.83
N TYR A 46 -3.98 1.19 12.00
CA TYR A 46 -3.63 2.60 12.14
C TYR A 46 -4.81 3.53 11.81
N LEU A 47 -5.61 3.20 10.81
CA LEU A 47 -6.87 3.89 10.49
C LEU A 47 -7.80 3.88 11.70
N LYS A 48 -8.01 2.71 12.31
CA LYS A 48 -8.88 2.58 13.48
C LYS A 48 -8.34 3.33 14.69
N ALA A 49 -7.01 3.39 14.83
CA ALA A 49 -6.33 4.11 15.90
C ALA A 49 -6.25 5.64 15.67
N ASN A 50 -6.57 6.14 14.47
CA ASN A 50 -6.26 7.51 14.02
C ASN A 50 -4.75 7.83 14.14
N ASN A 51 -3.89 6.86 13.85
CA ASN A 51 -2.44 7.01 13.97
C ASN A 51 -1.82 7.50 12.66
N ASN A 52 -1.69 8.81 12.51
CA ASN A 52 -1.13 9.44 11.30
C ASN A 52 0.33 9.05 11.03
N ASP A 53 1.15 8.88 12.06
CA ASP A 53 2.56 8.49 11.88
C ASP A 53 2.67 7.07 11.31
N GLY A 54 1.83 6.16 11.81
CA GLY A 54 1.69 4.81 11.26
C GLY A 54 1.23 4.82 9.80
N LEU A 55 0.21 5.62 9.48
CA LEU A 55 -0.29 5.78 8.11
C LEU A 55 0.80 6.34 7.17
N GLN A 56 1.62 7.28 7.63
CA GLN A 56 2.73 7.83 6.86
C GLN A 56 3.79 6.76 6.56
N LYS A 57 4.13 5.91 7.53
CA LYS A 57 5.03 4.75 7.32
C LYS A 57 4.46 3.79 6.26
N ILE A 58 3.15 3.51 6.30
CA ILE A 58 2.50 2.66 5.28
C ILE A 58 2.59 3.31 3.90
N LYS A 59 2.33 4.61 3.80
CA LYS A 59 2.44 5.35 2.53
C LYS A 59 3.85 5.24 1.95
N GLU A 60 4.88 5.44 2.76
CA GLU A 60 6.29 5.33 2.33
C GLU A 60 6.66 3.90 1.93
N ALA A 61 6.24 2.89 2.70
CA ALA A 61 6.48 1.48 2.38
C ALA A 61 5.77 1.06 1.07
N ALA A 62 4.54 1.52 0.86
CA ALA A 62 3.79 1.30 -0.37
C ALA A 62 4.47 1.98 -1.57
N LEU A 63 4.95 3.22 -1.39
CA LEU A 63 5.76 3.94 -2.38
C LEU A 63 6.98 3.12 -2.79
N ASN A 64 7.79 2.71 -1.81
CA ASN A 64 9.03 1.98 -2.05
C ASN A 64 8.83 0.60 -2.68
N SER A 65 7.67 -0.04 -2.46
CA SER A 65 7.35 -1.37 -2.99
C SER A 65 6.56 -1.33 -4.30
N GLY A 66 6.15 -0.14 -4.78
CA GLY A 66 5.34 0.00 -5.99
C GLY A 66 3.90 -0.51 -5.84
N ASP A 67 3.35 -0.53 -4.62
CA ASP A 67 1.95 -0.86 -4.37
C ASP A 67 1.08 0.39 -4.47
N ALA A 68 0.62 0.69 -5.69
CA ALA A 68 -0.15 1.90 -5.96
C ALA A 68 -1.51 1.95 -5.25
N MET A 69 -2.12 0.80 -5.03
CA MET A 69 -3.42 0.75 -4.35
C MET A 69 -3.24 1.08 -2.87
N LEU A 70 -2.29 0.43 -2.19
CA LEU A 70 -2.02 0.70 -0.78
C LEU A 70 -1.52 2.13 -0.56
N PHE A 71 -0.66 2.64 -1.45
CA PHE A 71 -0.17 4.03 -1.41
C PHE A 71 -1.34 5.02 -1.44
N SER A 72 -2.29 4.83 -2.36
CA SER A 72 -3.45 5.70 -2.48
C SER A 72 -4.41 5.62 -1.29
N GLN A 73 -4.56 4.44 -0.69
CA GLN A 73 -5.38 4.25 0.51
C GLN A 73 -4.77 4.96 1.71
N ALA A 74 -3.45 4.84 1.91
CA ALA A 74 -2.74 5.54 2.98
C ALA A 74 -2.77 7.07 2.79
N ALA A 75 -2.60 7.56 1.56
CA ALA A 75 -2.73 8.98 1.26
C ALA A 75 -4.14 9.50 1.56
N LYS A 76 -5.17 8.77 1.15
CA LYS A 76 -6.57 9.10 1.45
C LYS A 76 -6.85 9.10 2.96
N ALA A 77 -6.31 8.12 3.69
CA ALA A 77 -6.42 8.03 5.14
C ALA A 77 -5.82 9.26 5.85
N LEU A 78 -4.74 9.80 5.29
CA LEU A 78 -4.08 11.03 5.75
C LEU A 78 -4.76 12.31 5.25
N ASN A 79 -5.88 12.22 4.53
CA ASN A 79 -6.54 13.34 3.86
C ASN A 79 -5.61 14.10 2.90
N MET A 80 -4.69 13.39 2.24
CA MET A 80 -3.79 13.94 1.25
C MET A 80 -4.35 13.75 -0.15
N GLU A 81 -4.30 14.82 -0.94
CA GLU A 81 -4.56 14.76 -2.37
C GLU A 81 -3.28 14.38 -3.10
N LEU A 82 -3.33 13.28 -3.87
CA LEU A 82 -2.21 12.83 -4.70
C LEU A 82 -2.18 13.60 -6.02
N LYS A 83 -1.03 14.20 -6.32
CA LYS A 83 -0.78 14.92 -7.57
C LYS A 83 -0.33 13.97 -8.68
N PRO A 84 -0.38 14.39 -9.95
CA PRO A 84 0.14 13.58 -11.06
C PRO A 84 1.57 13.07 -10.84
N ASP A 85 2.45 13.89 -10.26
CA ASP A 85 3.84 13.50 -9.97
C ASP A 85 3.94 12.36 -8.95
N ASP A 86 3.06 12.34 -7.94
CA ASP A 86 3.01 11.26 -6.94
C ASP A 86 2.64 9.93 -7.60
N TRP A 87 1.64 9.98 -8.49
CA TRP A 87 1.18 8.84 -9.29
C TRP A 87 2.24 8.36 -10.28
N GLU A 88 2.97 9.28 -10.90
CA GLU A 88 4.09 8.90 -11.77
C GLU A 88 5.20 8.19 -10.98
N ALA A 89 5.57 8.71 -9.81
CA ALA A 89 6.63 8.14 -8.97
C ALA A 89 6.32 6.70 -8.56
N ILE A 90 5.12 6.44 -8.02
CA ILE A 90 4.69 5.09 -7.66
C ILE A 90 4.55 4.19 -8.90
N GLY A 91 4.10 4.74 -10.03
CA GLY A 91 4.00 4.02 -11.30
C GLY A 91 5.36 3.52 -11.79
N LYS A 92 6.38 4.37 -11.79
CA LYS A 92 7.77 4.01 -12.11
C LYS A 92 8.27 2.91 -11.16
N LYS A 93 8.02 3.04 -9.86
CA LYS A 93 8.43 2.04 -8.88
C LYS A 93 7.74 0.69 -9.11
N ALA A 94 6.46 0.68 -9.46
CA ALA A 94 5.73 -0.53 -9.81
C ALA A 94 6.30 -1.20 -11.08
N ILE A 95 6.77 -0.44 -12.07
CA ILE A 95 7.46 -0.99 -13.26
C ILE A 95 8.74 -1.71 -12.86
N GLU A 96 9.57 -1.10 -11.99
CA GLU A 96 10.82 -1.71 -11.50
C GLU A 96 10.58 -3.07 -10.86
N PHE A 97 9.49 -3.22 -10.11
CA PHE A 97 9.08 -4.48 -9.48
C PHE A 97 8.19 -5.38 -10.35
N LYS A 98 8.02 -5.04 -11.64
CA LYS A 98 7.16 -5.77 -12.60
C LYS A 98 5.70 -5.91 -12.16
N LYS A 99 5.25 -5.00 -11.30
CA LYS A 99 3.88 -4.87 -10.80
C LYS A 99 3.02 -4.12 -11.83
N TYR A 100 2.90 -4.67 -13.03
CA TYR A 100 2.40 -3.91 -14.19
C TYR A 100 0.97 -3.41 -14.06
N PHE A 101 0.09 -4.15 -13.38
CA PHE A 101 -1.28 -3.68 -13.10
C PHE A 101 -1.28 -2.41 -12.24
N PHE A 102 -0.46 -2.39 -11.18
CA PHE A 102 -0.30 -1.21 -10.32
C PHE A 102 0.37 -0.05 -11.07
N ALA A 103 1.37 -0.36 -11.90
CA ALA A 103 2.03 0.64 -12.74
C ALA A 103 1.04 1.31 -13.71
N GLN A 104 0.24 0.50 -14.41
CA GLN A 104 -0.75 1.01 -15.35
C GLN A 104 -1.76 1.92 -14.64
N HIS A 105 -2.34 1.46 -13.53
CA HIS A 105 -3.30 2.24 -12.77
C HIS A 105 -2.73 3.61 -12.33
N ALA A 106 -1.50 3.61 -11.84
CA ALA A 106 -0.83 4.83 -11.40
C ALA A 106 -0.56 5.78 -12.57
N LEU A 107 -0.06 5.28 -13.71
CA LEU A 107 0.25 6.13 -14.86
C LEU A 107 -1.02 6.69 -15.55
N GLU A 108 -2.14 5.96 -15.52
CA GLU A 108 -3.45 6.47 -15.92
C GLU A 108 -3.88 7.65 -15.03
N LYS A 109 -3.69 7.55 -13.71
CA LYS A 109 -3.95 8.66 -12.77
C LYS A 109 -3.02 9.85 -12.96
N ALA A 110 -1.79 9.61 -13.39
CA ALA A 110 -0.83 10.65 -13.75
C ALA A 110 -1.12 11.31 -15.11
N ASN A 111 -2.02 10.74 -15.93
CA ASN A 111 -2.21 11.09 -17.35
C ASN A 111 -0.89 11.03 -18.16
N ASN A 112 0.02 10.11 -17.81
CA ASN A 112 1.32 9.99 -18.49
C ASN A 112 1.26 8.96 -19.64
N GLU A 113 0.82 9.42 -20.81
CA GLU A 113 0.66 8.58 -22.01
C GLU A 113 1.98 7.98 -22.53
N GLU A 114 3.09 8.70 -22.36
CA GLU A 114 4.42 8.25 -22.79
C GLU A 114 4.86 7.01 -22.01
N LEU A 115 4.74 7.06 -20.68
CA LEU A 115 5.07 5.93 -19.81
C LEU A 115 4.09 4.77 -19.98
N LEU A 116 2.79 5.04 -20.21
CA LEU A 116 1.82 3.98 -20.52
C LEU A 116 2.17 3.25 -21.81
N SER A 117 2.58 3.98 -22.85
CA SER A 117 3.01 3.40 -24.11
C SER A 117 4.29 2.57 -23.94
N SER A 118 5.22 3.05 -23.12
CA SER A 118 6.46 2.33 -22.78
C SER A 118 6.17 1.06 -21.98
N LEU A 119 5.26 1.12 -21.00
CA LEU A 119 4.80 -0.02 -20.21
C LEU A 119 4.20 -1.11 -21.10
N LYS A 120 3.33 -0.77 -22.06
CA LYS A 120 2.76 -1.74 -23.01
C LYS A 120 3.84 -2.49 -23.79
N LYS A 121 4.89 -1.81 -24.24
CA LYS A 121 6.03 -2.43 -24.92
C LYS A 121 6.82 -3.37 -23.99
N ILE A 122 7.00 -3.00 -22.72
CA ILE A 122 7.65 -3.86 -21.72
C ILE A 122 6.85 -5.15 -21.52
N ILE A 123 5.54 -5.03 -21.28
CA ILE A 123 4.63 -6.17 -21.07
C ILE A 123 4.67 -7.10 -22.30
N GLN A 124 4.57 -6.55 -23.51
CA GLN A 124 4.60 -7.36 -24.73
C GLN A 124 5.92 -8.13 -24.86
N LYS A 125 7.06 -7.46 -24.66
CA LYS A 125 8.37 -8.12 -24.71
C LYS A 125 8.50 -9.26 -23.69
N GLU A 126 7.95 -9.08 -22.48
CA GLU A 126 7.98 -10.15 -21.47
C GLU A 126 7.11 -11.35 -21.88
N VAL A 127 5.92 -11.10 -22.44
CA VAL A 127 5.04 -12.16 -22.96
C VAL A 127 5.72 -12.94 -24.08
N ASP A 128 6.35 -12.22 -25.03
CA ASP A 128 7.08 -12.83 -26.15
C ASP A 128 8.25 -13.68 -25.64
N SER A 129 9.00 -13.17 -24.65
CA SER A 129 10.16 -13.87 -24.07
C SER A 129 9.82 -15.16 -23.29
N LYS A 130 8.59 -15.27 -22.77
CA LYS A 130 8.12 -16.47 -22.04
C LYS A 130 7.50 -17.52 -22.96
N SER A 131 7.21 -17.14 -24.20
CA SER A 131 6.58 -18.01 -25.22
C SER A 131 7.60 -18.61 -26.19
N ALA A 132 8.88 -18.27 -26.05
CA ALA A 132 10.01 -18.78 -26.80
C ALA A 132 10.79 -19.82 -25.98
#